data_AF-A0A2A2XDN3-F1
#
_entry.id   AF-A0A2A2XDN3-F1
#
_cell.length_a   1.000
_cell.length_b   1.000
_cell.length_c   1.000
_cell.angle_alpha   90.00
_cell.angle_beta   90.00
_cell.angle_gamma   90.00
#
_symmetry.space_group_name_H-M   'P 1'
#
loop_
_entity.id
_entity.type
_entity.pdbx_description
1 polymer ?
#
loop_
_entity_poly.entity_id
_entity_poly.type
_entity_poly.pdbx_seq_one_letter_code
_entity_poly.pdbx_strand_id
1 'polypeptide(L)' 'MIDEDRKLMELLEELSVTYKEYENKFGKGSLDYWLGGHDPVYPDVRSISKEIFKIRKAIKNNKKLPTVDAKLWNKFRF' A
#
# COMPACT_ATOMS: atom_id res chain seq x y z
N MET A 1 -15.29 20.18 -2.16
CA MET A 1 -15.44 18.95 -2.97
C MET A 1 -14.26 18.80 -3.94
N ILE A 2 -13.94 19.78 -4.79
CA ILE A 2 -12.81 19.71 -5.76
C ILE A 2 -11.43 19.44 -5.10
N ASP A 3 -11.18 19.98 -3.90
CA ASP A 3 -9.87 19.82 -3.23
C ASP A 3 -9.61 18.42 -2.68
N GLU A 4 -10.64 17.68 -2.30
CA GLU A 4 -10.48 16.36 -1.69
C GLU A 4 -10.21 15.30 -2.75
N ASP A 5 -10.92 15.38 -3.89
CA ASP A 5 -10.69 14.52 -5.05
C ASP A 5 -9.28 14.74 -5.63
N ARG A 6 -8.84 16.00 -5.77
CA ARG A 6 -7.48 16.31 -6.22
C ARG A 6 -6.43 15.71 -5.29
N LYS A 7 -6.60 15.90 -3.98
CA LYS A 7 -5.68 15.35 -2.98
C LYS A 7 -5.64 13.83 -3.00
N LEU A 8 -6.79 13.19 -3.24
CA LEU A 8 -6.86 11.75 -3.37
C LEU A 8 -6.07 11.26 -4.60
N MET A 9 -6.18 11.94 -5.74
CA MET A 9 -5.38 11.61 -6.93
C MET A 9 -3.87 11.72 -6.67
N GLU A 10 -3.42 12.82 -6.08
CA GLU A 10 -2.00 13.02 -5.73
C GLU A 10 -1.50 11.89 -4.81
N LEU A 11 -2.31 11.49 -3.82
CA LEU A 11 -1.97 10.40 -2.92
C LEU A 11 -1.95 9.02 -3.59
N LEU A 12 -2.83 8.77 -4.57
CA LEU A 12 -2.81 7.52 -5.34
C LEU A 12 -1.55 7.42 -6.22
N GLU A 13 -1.12 8.52 -6.82
CA GLU A 13 0.16 8.59 -7.53
C GLU A 13 1.34 8.35 -6.59
N GLU A 14 1.35 9.00 -5.42
CA GLU A 14 2.37 8.81 -4.41
C GLU A 14 2.41 7.36 -3.88
N LEU A 15 1.26 6.73 -3.70
CA LEU A 15 1.15 5.32 -3.30
C LEU A 15 1.78 4.41 -4.35
N SER A 16 1.51 4.64 -5.64
CA SER A 16 2.09 3.88 -6.76
C SER A 16 3.63 3.98 -6.78
N VAL A 17 4.18 5.17 -6.59
CA VAL A 17 5.63 5.38 -6.47
C VAL A 17 6.18 4.65 -5.25
N THR A 18 5.52 4.77 -4.11
CA THR A 18 5.93 4.16 -2.84
C THR A 18 5.96 2.62 -2.92
N TYR A 19 5.03 2.00 -3.67
CA TYR A 19 5.08 0.57 -3.97
C TYR A 19 6.31 0.17 -4.77
N LYS A 20 6.63 0.91 -5.84
CA LYS A 20 7.82 0.65 -6.64
C LYS A 20 9.10 0.77 -5.83
N GLU A 21 9.19 1.79 -4.97
CA GLU A 21 10.34 1.96 -4.07
C GLU A 21 10.49 0.78 -3.09
N TYR A 22 9.37 0.31 -2.53
CA TYR A 22 9.38 -0.84 -1.64
C TYR A 22 9.84 -2.12 -2.35
N GLU A 23 9.29 -2.40 -3.53
CA GLU A 23 9.70 -3.57 -4.32
C GLU A 23 11.16 -3.48 -4.77
N ASN A 24 11.65 -2.31 -5.14
CA ASN A 24 13.06 -2.09 -5.45
C ASN A 24 13.95 -2.39 -4.23
N LYS A 25 13.49 -2.11 -3.01
CA LYS A 25 14.24 -2.36 -1.77
C LYS A 25 14.21 -3.83 -1.33
N PHE A 26 13.07 -4.51 -1.47
CA PHE A 26 12.82 -5.81 -0.84
C PHE A 26 12.60 -6.97 -1.82
N GLY A 27 12.59 -6.69 -3.12
CA GLY A 27 12.34 -7.62 -4.22
C GLY A 27 10.96 -7.43 -4.85
N LYS A 28 10.86 -7.67 -6.16
CA LYS A 28 9.58 -7.71 -6.89
C LYS A 28 8.65 -8.76 -6.30
N GLY A 29 7.36 -8.44 -6.14
CA GLY A 29 6.36 -9.30 -5.52
C GLY A 29 6.41 -9.32 -3.99
N SER A 30 7.23 -8.47 -3.36
CA SER A 30 7.33 -8.42 -1.89
C SER A 30 6.09 -7.84 -1.20
N LEU A 31 5.10 -7.36 -1.97
CA LEU A 31 3.79 -6.90 -1.51
C LEU A 31 2.63 -7.82 -1.92
N ASP A 32 2.85 -8.90 -2.67
CA ASP A 32 1.79 -9.74 -3.26
C ASP A 32 0.83 -10.33 -2.21
N TYR A 33 1.32 -10.53 -0.99
CA TYR A 33 0.57 -11.07 0.14
C TYR A 33 0.45 -10.05 1.29
N TRP A 34 0.64 -8.78 1.00
CA TRP A 34 0.40 -7.74 1.98
C TRP A 34 -1.06 -7.27 1.85
N LEU A 35 -1.82 -7.45 2.93
CA LEU A 35 -3.13 -6.83 3.04
C LEU A 35 -2.91 -5.35 3.32
N GLY A 36 -3.04 -4.55 2.25
CA GLY A 36 -3.18 -3.10 2.34
C GLY A 36 -4.31 -2.70 3.30
N GLY A 37 -4.33 -1.43 3.67
CA GLY A 37 -5.28 -0.88 4.63
C GLY A 37 -6.35 0.01 4.02
N HIS A 38 -6.39 0.16 2.69
CA HIS A 38 -7.37 0.97 1.98
C HIS A 38 -8.40 0.12 1.24
N ASP A 39 -9.59 0.68 1.07
CA ASP A 39 -10.62 0.12 0.21
C ASP A 39 -10.25 0.47 -1.25
N PRO A 40 -10.07 -0.52 -2.14
CA PRO A 40 -9.73 -0.26 -3.54
C PRO A 40 -10.91 0.27 -4.36
N VAL A 41 -12.15 0.09 -3.90
CA VAL A 41 -13.38 0.55 -4.56
C VAL A 41 -13.73 1.97 -4.12
N TYR A 42 -13.56 2.26 -2.82
CA TYR A 42 -13.84 3.57 -2.23
C TYR A 42 -12.63 4.11 -1.45
N PRO A 43 -11.54 4.47 -2.15
CA PRO A 43 -10.33 4.96 -1.49
C PRO A 43 -10.59 6.34 -0.87
N ASP A 44 -10.05 6.56 0.33
CA ASP A 44 -10.14 7.84 1.04
C ASP A 44 -8.74 8.37 1.40
N VAL A 45 -8.64 9.69 1.48
CA VAL A 45 -7.38 10.39 1.75
C VAL A 45 -6.66 9.84 2.98
N ARG A 46 -7.40 9.49 4.04
CA ARG A 46 -6.82 9.04 5.32
C ARG A 46 -6.30 7.61 5.22
N SER A 47 -7.01 6.69 4.56
CA SER A 47 -6.54 5.32 4.38
C SER A 47 -5.30 5.27 3.49
N ILE A 48 -5.31 5.95 2.34
CA ILE A 48 -4.16 6.02 1.43
C ILE A 48 -2.95 6.65 2.11
N SER A 49 -3.12 7.77 2.81
CA SER A 49 -2.02 8.43 3.55
C SER A 49 -1.39 7.52 4.61
N LYS A 50 -2.21 6.76 5.36
CA LYS A 50 -1.72 5.79 6.34
C LYS A 50 -0.93 4.67 5.68
N GLU A 51 -1.34 4.27 4.49
CA GLU A 51 -0.70 3.19 3.75
C GLU A 51 0.70 3.58 3.30
N ILE A 52 0.81 4.73 2.63
CA ILE A 52 2.09 5.34 2.24
C ILE A 52 3.03 5.42 3.45
N PHE A 53 2.53 5.92 4.59
CA PHE A 53 3.32 6.02 5.81
C PHE A 53 3.86 4.67 6.30
N LYS A 54 3.02 3.60 6.29
CA LYS A 54 3.45 2.25 6.70
C LYS A 54 4.56 1.72 5.80
N ILE A 55 4.42 1.87 4.49
CA ILE A 55 5.40 1.37 3.52
C ILE A 55 6.72 2.13 3.65
N ARG A 56 6.68 3.48 3.72
CA ARG A 56 7.88 4.30 3.92
C ARG A 56 8.58 3.97 5.24
N LYS A 57 7.83 3.73 6.32
CA LYS A 57 8.40 3.28 7.59
C LYS A 57 9.09 1.92 7.48
N ALA A 58 8.50 0.99 6.72
CA ALA A 58 9.11 -0.32 6.45
C ALA A 58 10.41 -0.20 5.65
N ILE A 59 10.43 0.64 4.60
CA ILE A 59 11.64 0.98 3.82
C ILE A 59 12.71 1.58 4.73
N LYS A 60 12.36 2.63 5.49
CA LYS A 60 13.28 3.36 6.38
C LYS A 60 13.91 2.44 7.44
N ASN A 61 13.10 1.56 8.01
CA ASN A 61 13.56 0.63 9.05
C ASN A 61 14.19 -0.65 8.49
N ASN A 62 14.28 -0.77 7.16
CA ASN A 62 14.73 -1.98 6.47
C ASN A 62 14.02 -3.27 6.96
N LYS A 63 12.73 -3.15 7.28
CA LYS A 63 11.91 -4.24 7.83
C LYS A 63 10.69 -4.45 6.95
N LYS A 64 10.58 -5.62 6.33
CA LYS A 64 9.44 -5.97 5.48
C LYS A 64 8.12 -5.85 6.24
N LEU A 65 7.09 -5.41 5.52
CA LEU A 65 5.71 -5.43 5.98
C LEU A 65 5.27 -6.88 6.24
N PRO A 66 4.42 -7.10 7.25
CA PRO A 66 3.90 -8.43 7.54
C PRO A 66 3.00 -8.89 6.39
N THR A 67 3.32 -10.03 5.80
CA THR A 67 2.50 -10.67 4.76
C THR A 67 1.66 -11.78 5.36
N VAL A 68 0.48 -12.00 4.80
CA VAL A 68 -0.33 -13.18 5.12
C VAL A 68 0.24 -14.42 4.43
N ASP A 69 0.01 -15.59 5.02
CA ASP A 69 0.38 -16.86 4.41
C ASP A 69 -0.38 -17.07 3.10
N ALA A 70 0.29 -17.59 2.07
CA ALA A 70 -0.30 -17.81 0.75
C ALA A 70 -1.54 -18.73 0.79
N LYS A 71 -1.58 -19.71 1.70
CA LYS A 71 -2.76 -20.58 1.90
C LYS A 71 -3.94 -19.80 2.50
N LEU A 72 -3.65 -18.82 3.35
CA LEU A 72 -4.67 -17.96 3.93
C LEU A 72 -5.15 -16.91 2.92
N TRP A 73 -4.25 -16.39 2.08
CA TRP A 73 -4.56 -15.45 1.00
C TRP A 73 -5.62 -15.97 0.04
N ASN A 74 -5.53 -17.25 -0.35
CA ASN A 74 -6.52 -17.89 -1.22
C ASN A 74 -7.94 -17.90 -0.64
N LYS A 75 -8.11 -17.73 0.68
CA LYS A 75 -9.43 -17.61 1.32
C LYS A 75 -9.98 -16.17 1.31
N PHE A 76 -9.14 -15.17 1.05
CA PHE A 76 -9.51 -13.75 0.97
C PHE A 76 -9.66 -13.25 -0.46
N ARG A 77 -9.44 -14.11 -1.46
CA ARG A 77 -9.64 -13.78 -2.86
C ARG A 77 -11.15 -13.75 -3.14
N PHE A 78 -11.74 -12.55 -3.05
CA PHE A 78 -13.12 -12.26 -3.44
C PHE A 78 -13.30 -12.36 -4.95
#